data_AF-H3AV86-F1
#
_entry.id   AF-H3AV86-F1
#
_cell.length_a   1.000
_cell.length_b   1.000
_cell.length_c   1.000
_cell.angle_alpha   90.00
_cell.angle_beta   90.00
_cell.angle_gamma   90.00
#
_symmetry.space_group_name_H-M   'P 1'
#
loop_
_entity.id
_entity.type
_entity.pdbx_description
1 polymer ?
#
loop_
_entity_poly.entity_id
_entity_poly.type
_entity_poly.pdbx_seq_one_letter_code
_entity_poly.pdbx_strand_id
1 'polypeptide(L)'
;MDPYDTWLMFREQSNKGVNKRERGKHHGNKSKHGPPGPTGPPGPQGPAGPPGALITQEELLQEFKRMLKESYKSKSLGEDNPCRCEPKYALERRRLGRCPHCKEKEERVVLDFIAGQPQETGMYPRLGATFHCKLRDNLPIERRKMVQLHNFQIPENEEQFQRGSGFNVSSGQYTVPVSGFYSLTASLHVEHWENPRRGYHRARDHVRALICIGSLCQHNMSLETVKGLESSSEYFTVLVTGTLFLQMGQYVSVFVDNVTGSTLVIRSGSDFTGVLLGI
;
A
#
# COMPACT_ATOMS: atom_id res chain seq x y z
N MET A 1 -19.35 2.23 -9.25
CA MET A 1 -18.93 3.64 -9.22
C MET A 1 -17.54 3.67 -9.82
N ASP A 2 -17.40 4.25 -11.01
CA ASP A 2 -16.13 4.33 -11.75
C ASP A 2 -15.26 5.48 -11.19
N PRO A 3 -13.98 5.25 -10.86
CA PRO A 3 -13.04 6.30 -10.48
C PRO A 3 -12.95 7.46 -11.49
N TYR A 4 -13.15 7.18 -12.78
CA TYR A 4 -13.07 8.19 -13.85
C TYR A 4 -14.24 9.18 -13.78
N ASP A 5 -15.47 8.68 -13.62
CA ASP A 5 -16.68 9.51 -13.50
C ASP A 5 -16.62 10.40 -12.25
N THR A 6 -16.06 9.87 -11.16
CA THR A 6 -15.91 10.59 -9.89
C THR A 6 -14.94 11.78 -10.04
N TRP A 7 -13.87 11.61 -10.83
CA TRP A 7 -12.90 12.68 -11.10
C TRP A 7 -13.48 13.77 -12.01
N LEU A 8 -14.28 13.40 -13.01
CA LEU A 8 -14.96 14.37 -13.89
C LEU A 8 -15.90 15.27 -13.08
N MET A 9 -16.68 14.68 -12.18
CA MET A 9 -17.62 15.39 -11.30
C MET A 9 -16.90 16.41 -10.39
N PHE A 10 -15.75 16.02 -9.83
CA PHE A 10 -14.96 16.90 -8.97
C PHE A 10 -14.41 18.12 -9.74
N ARG A 11 -13.90 17.89 -10.96
CA ARG A 11 -13.37 18.94 -11.84
C ARG A 11 -14.46 19.95 -12.24
N GLU A 12 -15.68 19.48 -12.52
CA GLU A 12 -16.81 20.35 -12.87
C GLU A 12 -17.32 21.18 -11.68
N GLN A 13 -17.18 20.67 -10.45
CA GLN A 13 -17.62 21.36 -9.23
C GLN A 13 -16.60 22.37 -8.70
N SER A 14 -15.32 22.25 -9.04
CA SER A 14 -14.23 23.14 -8.56
C SER A 14 -14.41 24.61 -8.94
N ASN A 15 -15.09 24.92 -10.05
CA ASN A 15 -15.29 26.31 -10.51
C ASN A 15 -16.57 26.96 -9.94
N LYS A 16 -17.38 26.23 -9.18
CA LYS A 16 -18.57 26.77 -8.52
C LYS A 16 -18.18 27.24 -7.12
N GLY A 17 -17.69 28.49 -7.05
CA GLY A 17 -17.37 29.17 -5.81
C GLY A 17 -18.51 29.06 -4.78
N VAL A 18 -18.13 28.76 -3.54
CA VAL A 18 -19.00 28.57 -2.38
C VAL A 18 -19.66 29.90 -1.98
N ASN A 19 -20.64 30.38 -2.75
CA ASN A 19 -21.46 31.55 -2.42
C ASN A 19 -22.93 31.31 -2.76
N LYS A 20 -23.51 30.27 -2.16
CA LYS A 20 -24.95 30.19 -1.95
C LYS A 20 -25.20 29.51 -0.60
N ARG A 21 -24.99 30.27 0.48
CA ARG A 21 -25.57 29.92 1.78
C ARG A 21 -27.06 30.22 1.71
N GLU A 22 -27.86 29.18 1.57
CA GLU A 22 -29.30 29.22 1.77
C GLU A 22 -29.59 29.69 3.21
N ARG A 23 -30.46 30.70 3.33
CA ARG A 23 -30.88 31.27 4.62
C ARG A 23 -31.83 30.30 5.31
N GLY A 24 -31.29 29.44 6.19
CA GLY A 24 -32.08 28.77 7.22
C GLY A 24 -32.50 29.76 8.32
N LYS A 25 -33.80 29.87 8.56
CA LYS A 25 -34.39 30.65 9.66
C LYS A 25 -34.11 29.96 11.00
N HIS A 26 -33.32 30.56 11.87
CA HIS A 26 -33.40 30.29 13.32
C HIS A 26 -33.13 31.55 14.16
N HIS A 27 -34.03 31.75 15.12
CA HIS A 27 -34.06 32.78 16.15
C HIS A 27 -32.80 32.80 17.03
N GLY A 28 -32.30 33.98 17.39
CA GLY A 28 -31.29 34.11 18.45
C GLY A 28 -30.69 35.50 18.63
N ASN A 29 -31.24 36.24 19.58
CA ASN A 29 -30.66 37.31 20.40
C ASN A 29 -29.92 38.52 19.76
N LYS A 30 -30.47 39.70 20.06
CA LYS A 30 -29.99 41.04 19.69
C LYS A 30 -28.78 41.44 20.56
N SER A 31 -27.61 41.67 19.96
CA SER A 31 -26.53 42.46 20.58
C SER A 31 -26.52 43.88 20.02
N LYS A 32 -26.36 44.82 20.95
CA LYS A 32 -26.49 46.27 20.79
C LYS A 32 -25.26 46.85 20.08
N HIS A 33 -25.32 47.02 18.78
CA HIS A 33 -24.48 47.98 18.05
C HIS A 33 -25.36 48.71 17.03
N GLY A 34 -25.03 49.98 16.76
CA GLY A 34 -25.83 50.88 15.92
C GLY A 34 -26.15 50.34 14.52
N PRO A 35 -26.96 51.07 13.72
CA PRO A 35 -27.34 50.62 12.39
C PRO A 35 -26.08 50.22 11.61
N PRO A 36 -26.04 49.02 10.98
CA PRO A 36 -24.90 48.60 10.19
C PRO A 36 -24.64 49.68 9.14
N GLY A 37 -23.42 50.24 9.15
CA GLY A 37 -22.99 51.20 8.15
C GLY A 37 -23.19 50.64 6.74
N PRO A 38 -23.39 51.50 5.73
CA PRO A 38 -23.56 51.04 4.36
C PRO A 38 -22.42 50.09 3.99
N THR A 39 -22.77 48.99 3.33
CA THR A 39 -21.80 48.05 2.77
C THR A 39 -20.80 48.86 1.97
N GLY A 40 -19.52 48.80 2.36
CA GLY A 40 -18.46 49.49 1.64
C GLY A 40 -18.53 49.10 0.15
N PRO A 41 -18.22 50.02 -0.78
CA PRO A 41 -18.21 49.68 -2.19
C PRO A 41 -17.33 48.44 -2.40
N PRO A 42 -17.72 47.52 -3.31
CA PRO A 42 -16.87 46.40 -3.69
C PRO A 42 -15.47 46.92 -3.95
N GLY A 43 -14.47 46.34 -3.28
CA GLY A 43 -13.08 46.70 -3.52
C GLY A 43 -12.76 46.61 -5.01
N PRO A 44 -11.90 47.49 -5.54
CA PRO A 44 -11.53 47.42 -6.95
C PRO A 44 -11.06 46.00 -7.27
N GLN A 45 -11.55 45.48 -8.40
CA GLN A 45 -11.13 44.18 -8.90
C GLN A 45 -9.60 44.17 -8.95
N GLY A 46 -8.99 43.17 -8.30
CA GLY A 46 -7.53 43.01 -8.32
C GLY A 46 -7.04 42.99 -9.77
N PRO A 47 -5.82 43.50 -10.04
CA PRO A 47 -5.28 43.50 -11.40
C PRO A 47 -5.34 42.09 -11.98
N ALA A 48 -5.68 42.00 -13.28
CA ALA A 48 -5.69 40.74 -13.98
C ALA A 48 -4.35 40.02 -13.76
N GLY A 49 -4.42 38.75 -13.36
CA GLY A 49 -3.22 37.92 -13.21
C GLY A 49 -2.42 37.92 -14.51
N PRO A 50 -1.08 37.76 -14.44
CA PRO A 50 -0.26 37.69 -15.64
C PRO A 50 -0.80 36.60 -16.58
N PRO A 51 -0.76 36.82 -17.90
CA PRO A 51 -1.16 35.80 -18.87
C PRO A 51 -0.45 34.48 -18.55
N GLY A 52 -1.22 33.40 -18.43
CA GLY A 52 -0.64 32.07 -18.28
C GLY A 52 0.34 31.81 -19.42
N ALA A 53 1.50 31.23 -19.12
CA ALA A 53 2.50 30.93 -20.13
C ALA A 53 1.85 30.10 -21.26
N LEU A 54 1.88 30.63 -22.48
CA LEU A 54 1.43 29.93 -23.69
C LEU A 54 2.48 28.86 -24.03
N ILE A 55 2.46 27.77 -23.27
CA ILE A 55 3.32 26.61 -23.52
C ILE A 55 2.52 25.66 -24.41
N THR A 56 3.08 25.37 -25.59
CA THR A 56 2.50 24.38 -26.50
C THR A 56 2.62 22.97 -25.90
N GLN A 57 1.74 22.04 -26.30
CA GLN A 57 1.77 20.67 -25.78
C GLN A 57 3.12 20.01 -26.09
N GLU A 58 3.74 20.38 -27.20
CA GLU A 58 5.04 19.90 -27.65
C GLU A 58 6.16 20.40 -26.74
N GLU A 59 6.16 21.69 -26.38
CA GLU A 59 7.13 22.26 -25.43
C GLU A 59 6.97 21.67 -24.03
N LEU A 60 5.73 21.46 -23.58
CA LEU A 60 5.46 20.79 -22.30
C LEU A 60 6.01 19.35 -22.29
N LEU A 61 5.78 18.61 -23.36
CA LEU A 61 6.29 17.25 -23.51
C LEU A 61 7.82 17.21 -23.63
N GLN A 62 8.43 18.20 -24.28
CA GLN A 62 9.88 18.33 -24.34
C GLN A 62 10.47 18.64 -22.95
N GLU A 63 9.85 19.54 -22.20
CA GLU A 63 10.26 19.87 -20.84
C GLU A 63 10.15 18.67 -19.91
N PHE A 64 9.04 17.95 -20.00
CA PHE A 64 8.83 16.73 -19.24
C PHE A 64 9.86 15.64 -19.60
N LYS A 65 10.16 15.46 -20.89
CA LYS A 65 11.22 14.55 -21.36
C LYS A 65 12.59 14.95 -20.82
N ARG A 66 12.91 16.25 -20.79
CA ARG A 66 14.16 16.78 -20.22
C ARG A 66 14.24 16.50 -18.72
N MET A 67 13.17 16.79 -17.99
CA MET A 67 13.07 16.54 -16.55
C MET A 67 13.27 15.05 -16.20
N LEU A 68 12.64 14.14 -16.97
CA LEU A 68 12.87 12.70 -16.82
C LEU A 68 14.34 12.36 -17.04
N LYS A 69 14.96 12.86 -18.12
CA LYS A 69 16.36 12.60 -18.46
C LYS A 69 17.33 13.05 -17.35
N GLU A 70 17.09 14.21 -16.74
CA GLU A 70 17.88 14.70 -15.61
C GLU A 70 17.68 13.86 -14.35
N SER A 71 16.45 13.42 -14.09
CA SER A 71 16.11 12.54 -12.96
C SER A 71 16.82 11.18 -13.05
N TYR A 72 16.94 10.63 -14.26
CA TYR A 72 17.70 9.39 -14.52
C TYR A 72 19.21 9.59 -14.38
N LYS A 73 19.76 10.72 -14.84
CA LYS A 73 21.19 11.04 -14.67
C LYS A 73 21.58 11.19 -13.19
N SER A 74 20.77 11.88 -12.39
CA SER A 74 21.04 12.08 -10.95
C SER A 74 20.99 10.79 -10.15
N LYS A 75 20.21 9.78 -10.57
CA LYS A 75 20.18 8.45 -9.93
C LYS A 75 21.32 7.53 -10.38
N SER A 76 21.91 7.75 -11.56
CA SER A 76 23.06 6.95 -12.04
C SER A 76 24.40 7.28 -11.35
N LEU A 77 24.44 8.29 -10.49
CA LEU A 77 25.62 8.67 -9.70
C LEU A 77 25.72 7.97 -8.33
N GLY A 78 24.74 7.13 -7.97
CA GLY A 78 24.79 6.29 -6.78
C GLY A 78 24.53 4.83 -7.16
N GLU A 79 25.59 4.03 -7.15
CA GLU A 79 25.55 2.56 -7.14
C GLU A 79 24.74 1.89 -8.26
N ASP A 80 25.36 1.77 -9.44
CA ASP A 80 25.57 0.50 -10.15
C ASP A 80 25.94 0.80 -11.61
N ASN A 81 27.24 0.87 -11.89
CA ASN A 81 27.74 0.93 -13.25
C ASN A 81 27.99 -0.52 -13.72
N PRO A 82 27.18 -1.09 -14.64
CA PRO A 82 27.22 -2.53 -14.97
C PRO A 82 28.41 -2.93 -15.85
N CYS A 83 29.35 -2.01 -16.12
CA CYS A 83 30.56 -2.32 -16.88
C CYS A 83 31.58 -3.09 -16.01
N ARG A 84 31.44 -4.42 -15.92
CA ARG A 84 32.49 -5.31 -15.42
C ARG A 84 33.62 -5.43 -16.44
N CYS A 85 34.45 -4.40 -16.57
CA CYS A 85 35.62 -4.49 -17.46
C CYS A 85 36.72 -5.34 -16.80
N GLU A 86 37.25 -6.32 -17.54
CA GLU A 86 38.24 -7.27 -17.05
C GLU A 86 39.48 -6.59 -16.43
N PRO A 87 40.18 -7.24 -15.47
CA PRO A 87 41.28 -6.65 -14.71
C PRO A 87 42.41 -6.10 -15.60
N LYS A 88 42.61 -6.71 -16.77
CA LYS A 88 43.65 -6.35 -17.74
C LYS A 88 43.53 -4.93 -18.32
N TYR A 89 42.37 -4.28 -18.22
CA TYR A 89 42.11 -2.92 -18.72
C TYR A 89 41.97 -1.86 -17.61
N ALA A 90 42.44 -2.16 -16.38
CA ALA A 90 42.34 -1.24 -15.24
C ALA A 90 43.31 -0.04 -15.32
N LEU A 91 44.47 -0.23 -15.96
CA LEU A 91 45.49 0.82 -16.09
C LEU A 91 45.09 1.88 -17.13
N GLU A 92 44.52 1.46 -18.28
CA GLU A 92 43.98 2.35 -19.31
C GLU A 92 42.84 3.24 -18.78
N ARG A 93 41.97 2.66 -17.94
CA ARG A 93 40.86 3.39 -17.28
C ARG A 93 41.34 4.54 -16.41
N ARG A 94 42.46 4.36 -15.71
CA ARG A 94 43.06 5.41 -14.88
C ARG A 94 43.65 6.57 -15.71
N ARG A 95 44.11 6.29 -16.94
CA ARG A 95 44.63 7.32 -17.84
C ARG A 95 43.55 8.12 -18.56
N LEU A 96 42.47 7.47 -18.99
CA LEU A 96 41.44 8.10 -19.84
C LEU A 96 40.17 8.50 -19.07
N GLY A 97 40.03 8.12 -17.79
CA GLY A 97 38.83 8.38 -16.99
C GLY A 97 37.56 7.66 -17.48
N ARG A 98 37.66 6.85 -18.55
CA ARG A 98 36.54 6.14 -19.20
C ARG A 98 37.04 4.82 -19.80
N CYS A 99 36.17 3.80 -19.85
CA CYS A 99 36.49 2.54 -20.51
C CYS A 99 36.21 2.64 -22.02
N PRO A 100 37.21 2.41 -22.91
CA PRO A 100 37.02 2.46 -24.36
C PRO A 100 36.05 1.39 -24.92
N HIS A 101 35.77 0.36 -24.12
CA HIS A 101 34.98 -0.81 -24.52
C HIS A 101 33.49 -0.70 -24.12
N CYS A 102 33.14 0.28 -23.30
CA CYS A 102 31.76 0.58 -22.92
C CYS A 102 31.19 1.61 -23.89
N LYS A 103 30.59 1.17 -24.99
CA LYS A 103 29.78 2.06 -25.84
C LYS A 103 28.51 2.41 -25.06
N GLU A 104 28.28 3.70 -24.81
CA GLU A 104 27.03 4.22 -24.26
C GLU A 104 25.87 3.78 -25.17
N LYS A 105 25.12 2.75 -24.76
CA LYS A 105 23.78 2.49 -25.31
C LYS A 105 22.78 3.43 -24.64
N GLU A 106 23.01 4.74 -24.71
CA GLU A 106 22.13 5.74 -24.09
C GLU A 106 20.92 6.11 -24.94
N GLU A 107 20.90 5.78 -26.25
CA GLU A 107 19.78 6.18 -27.13
C GLU A 107 18.66 5.15 -27.27
N ARG A 108 18.91 3.86 -27.01
CA ARG A 108 17.89 2.82 -27.23
C ARG A 108 16.83 2.76 -26.14
N VAL A 109 17.23 3.04 -24.89
CA VAL A 109 16.35 2.95 -23.71
C VAL A 109 15.26 4.03 -23.74
N VAL A 110 15.59 5.23 -24.25
CA VAL A 110 14.64 6.35 -24.31
C VAL A 110 13.64 6.19 -25.47
N LEU A 111 14.07 5.59 -26.58
CA LEU A 111 13.21 5.35 -27.75
C LEU A 111 12.29 4.14 -27.57
N ASP A 112 12.77 3.06 -26.93
CA ASP A 112 11.94 1.86 -26.68
C ASP A 112 10.80 2.15 -25.68
N PHE A 113 10.97 3.12 -24.77
CA PHE A 113 9.93 3.56 -23.83
C PHE A 113 8.79 4.36 -24.51
N ILE A 114 9.07 5.07 -25.61
CA ILE A 114 8.07 5.84 -26.37
C ILE A 114 7.31 4.95 -27.36
N ALA A 115 7.92 3.84 -27.80
CA ALA A 115 7.38 2.97 -28.85
C ALA A 115 6.43 1.86 -28.36
N GLY A 116 6.11 1.77 -27.06
CA GLY A 116 5.03 0.91 -26.57
C GLY A 116 5.24 -0.61 -26.72
N GLN A 117 6.49 -1.09 -26.77
CA GLN A 117 6.77 -2.52 -26.62
C GLN A 117 7.31 -2.81 -25.21
N PRO A 118 6.56 -3.56 -24.36
CA PRO A 118 7.05 -3.95 -23.06
C PRO A 118 8.07 -5.08 -23.24
N GLN A 119 9.33 -4.73 -23.46
CA GLN A 119 10.41 -5.66 -23.13
C GLN A 119 10.71 -5.54 -21.63
N GLU A 120 10.71 -6.68 -20.96
CA GLU A 120 10.88 -6.91 -19.52
C GLU A 120 12.25 -6.46 -18.97
N THR A 121 12.65 -5.22 -19.19
CA THR A 121 13.81 -4.62 -18.51
C THR A 121 13.34 -4.04 -17.18
N GLY A 122 13.54 -4.83 -16.12
CA GLY A 122 13.16 -4.55 -14.73
C GLY A 122 13.75 -3.26 -14.16
N MET A 123 13.07 -2.14 -14.38
CA MET A 123 13.30 -0.85 -13.70
C MET A 123 12.20 -0.51 -12.69
N TYR A 124 11.62 -1.53 -12.05
CA TYR A 124 10.86 -1.33 -10.82
C TYR A 124 11.80 -1.59 -9.65
N PRO A 125 11.93 -0.70 -8.65
CA PRO A 125 12.73 -1.00 -7.47
C PRO A 125 12.20 -2.30 -6.88
N ARG A 126 13.02 -3.35 -6.93
CA ARG A 126 12.71 -4.60 -6.24
C ARG A 126 12.64 -4.26 -4.77
N LEU A 127 11.43 -4.22 -4.22
CA LEU A 127 11.24 -4.22 -2.77
C LEU A 127 11.89 -5.50 -2.27
N GLY A 128 13.06 -5.36 -1.63
CA GLY A 128 13.99 -6.48 -1.36
C GLY A 128 13.37 -7.66 -0.60
N ALA A 129 12.26 -7.42 0.11
CA ALA A 129 11.42 -8.47 0.67
C ALA A 129 9.97 -7.96 0.86
N THR A 130 9.08 -8.30 -0.07
CA THR A 130 7.64 -8.05 0.04
C THR A 130 6.85 -9.30 -0.35
N PHE A 131 5.73 -9.55 0.32
CA PHE A 131 4.80 -10.61 -0.05
C PHE A 131 3.36 -10.16 0.14
N HIS A 132 2.48 -10.70 -0.70
CA HIS A 132 1.03 -10.59 -0.58
C HIS A 132 0.44 -11.93 -0.95
N CYS A 133 -0.34 -12.49 -0.03
CA CYS A 133 -0.97 -13.78 -0.14
C CYS A 133 -2.43 -13.67 0.25
N LYS A 134 -3.30 -14.39 -0.44
CA LYS A 134 -4.73 -14.48 -0.12
C LYS A 134 -5.10 -15.89 0.25
N LEU A 135 -6.01 -16.07 1.19
CA LEU A 135 -6.53 -17.38 1.55
C LEU A 135 -7.35 -17.93 0.37
N ARG A 136 -7.05 -19.16 -0.07
CA ARG A 136 -7.68 -19.78 -1.24
C ARG A 136 -9.11 -20.23 -0.94
N ASP A 137 -9.27 -21.01 0.12
CA ASP A 137 -10.52 -21.68 0.49
C ASP A 137 -11.01 -21.23 1.87
N ASN A 138 -12.31 -21.42 2.12
CA ASN A 138 -12.87 -21.18 3.44
C ASN A 138 -12.28 -22.16 4.47
N LEU A 139 -11.81 -21.65 5.60
CA LEU A 139 -11.19 -22.45 6.67
C LEU A 139 -12.07 -22.44 7.93
N PRO A 140 -12.78 -23.55 8.25
CA PRO A 140 -13.54 -23.65 9.49
C PRO A 140 -12.62 -23.87 10.69
N ILE A 141 -12.84 -23.11 11.76
CA ILE A 141 -12.11 -23.17 13.03
C ILE A 141 -13.10 -23.55 14.13
N GLU A 142 -12.83 -24.68 14.77
CA GLU A 142 -13.66 -25.22 15.84
C GLU A 142 -13.69 -24.29 17.07
N ARG A 143 -14.73 -24.43 17.89
CA ARG A 143 -14.86 -23.69 19.15
C ARG A 143 -13.69 -23.96 20.09
N ARG A 144 -13.21 -22.93 20.78
CA ARG A 144 -12.11 -23.02 21.78
C ARG A 144 -10.83 -23.63 21.21
N LYS A 145 -10.52 -23.33 19.94
CA LYS A 145 -9.38 -23.89 19.23
C LYS A 145 -8.58 -22.79 18.56
N MET A 146 -7.26 -22.90 18.69
CA MET A 146 -6.30 -22.11 17.96
C MET A 146 -5.80 -22.89 16.74
N VAL A 147 -5.80 -22.26 15.58
CA VAL A 147 -5.39 -22.88 14.31
C VAL A 147 -4.47 -21.93 13.54
N GLN A 148 -3.42 -22.48 12.96
CA GLN A 148 -2.56 -21.79 12.01
C GLN A 148 -3.24 -21.72 10.65
N LEU A 149 -3.30 -20.54 10.04
CA LEU A 149 -3.82 -20.39 8.69
C LEU A 149 -2.84 -21.02 7.68
N HIS A 150 -3.39 -21.77 6.74
CA HIS A 150 -2.67 -22.47 5.68
C HIS A 150 -3.45 -22.38 4.36
N ASN A 151 -2.92 -22.95 3.28
CA ASN A 151 -3.56 -22.93 1.96
C ASN A 151 -3.80 -21.50 1.42
N PHE A 152 -2.74 -20.69 1.50
CA PHE A 152 -2.70 -19.40 0.85
C PHE A 152 -2.42 -19.56 -0.64
N GLN A 153 -2.72 -18.54 -1.44
CA GLN A 153 -2.36 -18.42 -2.84
C GLN A 153 -1.74 -17.05 -3.08
N ILE A 154 -0.73 -16.99 -3.93
CA ILE A 154 -0.10 -15.75 -4.38
C ILE A 154 -0.91 -15.30 -5.60
N PRO A 155 -1.68 -14.19 -5.53
CA PRO A 155 -2.46 -13.75 -6.68
C PRO A 155 -1.51 -13.32 -7.81
N GLU A 156 -1.53 -14.07 -8.91
CA GLU A 156 -0.65 -13.91 -10.08
C GLU A 156 -0.98 -12.65 -10.89
N ASN A 157 -2.25 -12.24 -10.88
CA ASN A 157 -2.78 -11.13 -11.68
C ASN A 157 -2.55 -9.72 -11.09
N GLU A 158 -1.69 -9.57 -10.07
CA GLU A 158 -1.24 -8.23 -9.61
C GLU A 158 0.05 -7.86 -10.37
N GLU A 159 -0.13 -7.55 -11.66
CA GLU A 159 0.86 -7.43 -12.74
C GLU A 159 1.95 -6.35 -12.58
N GLN A 160 2.33 -5.91 -11.38
CA GLN A 160 3.29 -4.80 -11.25
C GLN A 160 4.30 -4.86 -10.09
N PHE A 161 4.29 -5.89 -9.26
CA PHE A 161 5.25 -6.02 -8.16
C PHE A 161 5.93 -7.38 -8.14
N GLN A 162 7.25 -7.39 -8.38
CA GLN A 162 8.08 -8.58 -8.15
C GLN A 162 8.13 -8.85 -6.64
N ARG A 163 7.27 -9.76 -6.18
CA ARG A 163 7.25 -10.23 -4.78
C ARG A 163 8.51 -11.05 -4.49
N GLY A 164 9.03 -10.94 -3.27
CA GLY A 164 10.16 -11.73 -2.81
C GLY A 164 9.81 -13.22 -2.67
N SER A 165 10.77 -14.10 -2.94
CA SER A 165 10.59 -15.57 -2.99
C SER A 165 10.51 -16.27 -1.62
N GLY A 166 10.03 -15.59 -0.58
CA GLY A 166 10.08 -16.10 0.81
C GLY A 166 8.83 -16.85 1.28
N PHE A 167 7.70 -16.80 0.56
CA PHE A 167 6.44 -17.36 1.03
C PHE A 167 6.22 -18.82 0.62
N ASN A 168 6.03 -19.71 1.58
CA ASN A 168 5.64 -21.10 1.34
C ASN A 168 4.12 -21.24 1.36
N VAL A 169 3.54 -21.40 0.17
CA VAL A 169 2.11 -21.56 -0.10
C VAL A 169 1.50 -22.74 0.64
N SER A 170 2.23 -23.86 0.71
CA SER A 170 1.73 -25.12 1.30
C SER A 170 1.61 -25.05 2.81
N SER A 171 2.59 -24.43 3.49
CA SER A 171 2.62 -24.33 4.95
C SER A 171 2.03 -23.02 5.50
N GLY A 172 1.76 -22.04 4.63
CA GLY A 172 1.30 -20.70 5.04
C GLY A 172 2.36 -19.90 5.80
N GLN A 173 3.63 -20.22 5.58
CA GLN A 173 4.75 -19.65 6.32
C GLN A 173 5.59 -18.76 5.41
N TYR A 174 5.87 -17.54 5.87
CA TYR A 174 6.81 -16.65 5.20
C TYR A 174 8.19 -16.79 5.83
N THR A 175 9.16 -17.34 5.09
CA THR A 175 10.57 -17.41 5.50
C THR A 175 11.27 -16.11 5.12
N VAL A 176 11.89 -15.49 6.12
CA VAL A 176 12.49 -14.17 6.05
C VAL A 176 13.81 -14.26 5.28
N PRO A 177 13.92 -13.58 4.12
CA PRO A 177 15.12 -13.65 3.28
C PRO A 177 16.27 -12.77 3.81
N VAL A 178 15.94 -11.65 4.46
CA VAL A 178 16.88 -10.64 4.95
C VAL A 178 16.47 -10.20 6.35
N SER A 179 17.42 -10.06 7.28
CA SER A 179 17.14 -9.55 8.61
C SER A 179 16.74 -8.07 8.56
N GLY A 180 15.73 -7.66 9.33
CA GLY A 180 15.30 -6.25 9.39
C GLY A 180 13.92 -6.05 10.00
N PHE A 181 13.40 -4.82 9.91
CA PHE A 181 12.06 -4.45 10.36
C PHE A 181 11.04 -4.69 9.25
N TYR A 182 10.08 -5.57 9.51
CA TYR A 182 8.99 -5.89 8.60
C TYR A 182 7.68 -5.31 9.10
N SER A 183 6.99 -4.55 8.24
CA SER A 183 5.59 -4.20 8.45
C SER A 183 4.73 -5.36 7.98
N LEU A 184 3.93 -5.93 8.87
CA LEU A 184 3.10 -7.10 8.63
C LEU A 184 1.64 -6.72 8.83
N THR A 185 0.78 -7.13 7.90
CA THR A 185 -0.66 -6.90 7.99
C THR A 185 -1.43 -8.15 7.59
N ALA A 186 -2.39 -8.56 8.41
CA ALA A 186 -3.33 -9.62 8.12
C ALA A 186 -4.75 -9.09 8.25
N SER A 187 -5.53 -9.13 7.17
CA SER A 187 -6.95 -8.79 7.18
C SER A 187 -7.77 -10.05 6.94
N LEU A 188 -8.44 -10.48 8.02
CA LEU A 188 -9.15 -11.76 8.09
C LEU A 188 -10.65 -11.50 8.05
N HIS A 189 -11.31 -12.03 7.01
CA HIS A 189 -12.76 -11.99 6.89
C HIS A 189 -13.35 -13.19 7.62
N VAL A 190 -14.03 -12.92 8.73
CA VAL A 190 -14.59 -13.93 9.61
C VAL A 190 -16.10 -13.99 9.41
N GLU A 191 -16.57 -15.18 9.04
CA GLU A 191 -17.97 -15.56 9.09
C GLU A 191 -18.21 -16.34 10.37
N HIS A 192 -19.19 -15.92 11.14
CA HIS A 192 -19.60 -16.53 12.38
C HIS A 192 -21.06 -16.95 12.27
N TRP A 193 -21.31 -18.24 12.48
CA TRP A 193 -22.66 -18.80 12.49
C TRP A 193 -23.27 -18.65 13.88
N GLU A 194 -24.29 -17.80 13.98
CA GLU A 194 -25.14 -17.70 15.16
C GLU A 194 -26.26 -18.75 15.08
N ASN A 195 -26.29 -19.68 16.04
CA ASN A 195 -27.30 -20.72 16.07
C ASN A 195 -28.49 -20.21 16.92
N PRO A 196 -29.70 -20.00 16.38
CA PRO A 196 -30.82 -19.36 17.09
C PRO A 196 -31.25 -20.09 18.38
N ARG A 197 -30.88 -21.36 18.52
CA ARG A 197 -31.21 -22.23 19.66
C ARG A 197 -30.20 -22.19 20.80
N ARG A 198 -28.99 -21.65 20.57
CA ARG A 198 -27.98 -21.44 21.60
C ARG A 198 -27.99 -19.96 21.91
N GLY A 199 -28.53 -19.60 23.07
CA GLY A 199 -28.74 -18.21 23.47
C GLY A 199 -27.51 -17.31 23.31
N TYR A 200 -27.81 -16.01 23.33
CA TYR A 200 -26.93 -14.86 23.12
C TYR A 200 -25.44 -15.08 23.47
N HIS A 201 -24.55 -14.53 22.63
CA HIS A 201 -23.10 -14.53 22.86
C HIS A 201 -22.75 -14.09 24.28
N ARG A 202 -21.82 -14.81 24.90
CA ARG A 202 -21.35 -14.44 26.24
C ARG A 202 -20.54 -13.17 26.10
N ALA A 203 -20.61 -12.27 27.08
CA ALA A 203 -19.79 -11.05 27.13
C ALA A 203 -18.26 -11.29 27.11
N ARG A 204 -17.81 -12.55 27.05
CA ARG A 204 -16.39 -12.97 26.95
C ARG A 204 -16.05 -13.66 25.63
N ASP A 205 -17.01 -13.86 24.74
CA ASP A 205 -16.76 -14.47 23.44
C ASP A 205 -15.99 -13.46 22.57
N HIS A 206 -14.79 -13.85 22.16
CA HIS A 206 -13.92 -13.05 21.32
C HIS A 206 -13.12 -13.95 20.38
N VAL A 207 -12.64 -13.34 19.31
CA VAL A 207 -11.70 -13.94 18.37
C VAL A 207 -10.39 -13.19 18.49
N ARG A 208 -9.29 -13.94 18.60
CA ARG A 208 -7.95 -13.38 18.71
C ARG A 208 -7.15 -13.79 17.49
N ALA A 209 -6.69 -12.82 16.71
CA ALA A 209 -5.85 -13.05 15.55
C ALA A 209 -4.41 -12.63 15.87
N LEU A 210 -3.45 -13.47 15.48
CA LEU A 210 -2.04 -13.30 15.82
C LEU A 210 -1.14 -13.48 14.60
N ILE A 211 -0.02 -12.76 14.58
CA ILE A 211 1.09 -13.01 13.66
C ILE A 211 2.30 -13.38 14.52
N CYS A 212 2.77 -14.61 14.42
CA CYS A 212 3.79 -15.16 15.32
C CYS A 212 5.09 -15.52 14.58
N ILE A 213 6.22 -15.33 15.26
CA ILE A 213 7.56 -15.73 14.79
C ILE A 213 7.81 -17.17 15.24
N GLY A 214 8.11 -18.10 14.33
CA GLY A 214 8.51 -19.47 14.70
C GLY A 214 7.44 -20.24 15.49
N SER A 215 6.16 -19.94 15.30
CA SER A 215 5.02 -20.43 16.11
C SER A 215 5.03 -20.00 17.59
N LEU A 216 5.91 -19.08 17.98
CA LEU A 216 5.96 -18.52 19.34
C LEU A 216 4.96 -17.36 19.47
N CYS A 217 3.74 -17.68 19.86
CA CYS A 217 2.67 -16.69 20.10
C CYS A 217 2.67 -16.15 21.55
N GLN A 218 3.85 -15.85 22.10
CA GLN A 218 4.03 -15.32 23.45
C GLN A 218 4.12 -13.78 23.42
N HIS A 219 3.87 -13.13 24.56
CA HIS A 219 3.97 -11.67 24.68
C HIS A 219 5.34 -11.16 24.19
N ASN A 220 5.32 -10.07 23.41
CA ASN A 220 6.46 -9.41 22.76
C ASN A 220 7.12 -10.13 21.57
N MET A 221 6.60 -11.30 21.15
CA MET A 221 7.10 -12.02 19.96
C MET A 221 6.03 -12.24 18.89
N SER A 222 4.84 -11.66 19.09
CA SER A 222 3.73 -11.73 18.16
C SER A 222 2.95 -10.43 18.11
N LEU A 223 2.39 -10.12 16.94
CA LEU A 223 1.34 -9.11 16.82
C LEU A 223 0.00 -9.76 17.18
N GLU A 224 -0.87 -9.01 17.83
CA GLU A 224 -2.16 -9.52 18.34
C GLU A 224 -3.26 -8.49 18.09
N THR A 225 -4.45 -8.97 17.75
CA THR A 225 -5.68 -8.19 17.81
C THR A 225 -6.81 -9.05 18.34
N VAL A 226 -7.54 -8.52 19.31
CA VAL A 226 -8.70 -9.17 19.91
C VAL A 226 -9.96 -8.46 19.44
N LYS A 227 -10.92 -9.21 18.92
CA LYS A 227 -12.24 -8.72 18.52
C LYS A 227 -13.32 -9.41 19.32
N GLY A 228 -14.06 -8.65 20.13
CA GLY A 228 -15.24 -9.12 20.84
C GLY A 228 -16.42 -9.34 19.88
N LEU A 229 -17.21 -10.37 20.16
CA LEU A 229 -18.42 -10.71 19.42
C LEU A 229 -19.62 -10.03 20.08
N GLU A 230 -19.67 -8.70 20.00
CA GLU A 230 -20.61 -7.88 20.79
C GLU A 230 -21.85 -7.42 19.99
N SER A 231 -21.92 -7.73 18.70
CA SER A 231 -23.09 -7.40 17.87
C SER A 231 -23.36 -8.51 16.86
N SER A 232 -24.64 -8.70 16.52
CA SER A 232 -25.25 -9.73 15.67
C SER A 232 -24.76 -9.76 14.21
N SER A 233 -23.56 -9.26 13.93
CA SER A 233 -22.97 -9.30 12.60
C SER A 233 -22.40 -10.71 12.37
N GLU A 234 -23.09 -11.49 11.55
CA GLU A 234 -22.63 -12.80 11.09
C GLU A 234 -21.28 -12.70 10.34
N TYR A 235 -20.95 -11.51 9.83
CA TYR A 235 -19.70 -11.24 9.11
C TYR A 235 -18.97 -10.04 9.71
N PHE A 236 -17.69 -10.20 9.97
CA PHE A 236 -16.82 -9.11 10.42
C PHE A 236 -15.37 -9.31 9.96
N THR A 237 -14.59 -8.24 9.98
CA THR A 237 -13.16 -8.30 9.63
C THR A 237 -12.30 -8.07 10.87
N VAL A 238 -11.27 -8.91 11.03
CA VAL A 238 -10.22 -8.74 12.04
C VAL A 238 -8.95 -8.30 11.33
N LEU A 239 -8.47 -7.10 11.65
CA LEU A 239 -7.25 -6.53 11.10
C LEU A 239 -6.15 -6.60 12.15
N VAL A 240 -5.08 -7.33 11.86
CA VAL A 240 -3.84 -7.33 12.65
C VAL A 240 -2.79 -6.57 11.85
N THR A 241 -2.20 -5.54 12.44
CA THR A 241 -1.12 -4.77 11.80
C THR A 241 -0.06 -4.40 12.82
N GLY A 242 1.19 -4.34 12.39
CA GLY A 242 2.30 -3.92 13.23
C GLY A 242 3.65 -4.18 12.59
N THR A 243 4.71 -3.87 13.33
CA THR A 243 6.09 -4.06 12.87
C THR A 243 6.79 -5.05 13.77
N LEU A 244 7.47 -6.03 13.16
CA LEU A 244 8.32 -6.99 13.86
C LEU A 244 9.74 -6.93 13.29
N PHE A 245 10.74 -7.02 14.16
CA PHE A 245 12.10 -7.29 13.74
C PHE A 245 12.26 -8.78 13.50
N LEU A 246 12.61 -9.17 12.27
CA LEU A 246 12.76 -10.56 11.86
C LEU A 246 14.19 -10.83 11.43
N GLN A 247 14.71 -12.00 11.79
CA GLN A 247 16.04 -12.45 11.39
C GLN A 247 15.96 -13.38 10.18
N MET A 248 17.00 -13.36 9.35
CA MET A 248 17.15 -14.28 8.22
C MET A 248 16.91 -15.74 8.64
N GLY A 249 16.05 -16.44 7.89
CA GLY A 249 15.70 -17.83 8.15
C GLY A 249 14.61 -18.05 9.19
N GLN A 250 14.20 -17.01 9.94
CA GLN A 250 12.97 -17.10 10.73
C GLN A 250 11.75 -17.17 9.82
N TYR A 251 10.68 -17.78 10.29
CA TYR A 251 9.41 -17.76 9.59
C TYR A 251 8.33 -17.07 10.42
N VAL A 252 7.39 -16.43 9.72
CA VAL A 252 6.17 -15.87 10.33
C VAL A 252 4.93 -16.54 9.74
N SER A 253 3.91 -16.66 10.57
CA SER A 253 2.62 -17.24 10.19
C SER A 253 1.47 -16.62 10.99
N VAL A 254 0.27 -16.72 10.43
CA VAL A 254 -0.95 -16.18 11.03
C VAL A 254 -1.67 -17.27 11.81
N PHE A 255 -2.05 -16.97 13.04
CA PHE A 255 -2.84 -17.84 13.91
C PHE A 255 -4.17 -17.15 14.24
N VAL A 256 -5.22 -17.96 14.33
CA VAL A 256 -6.53 -17.51 14.81
C VAL A 256 -6.94 -18.39 15.98
N ASP A 257 -7.24 -17.76 17.10
CA ASP A 257 -7.75 -18.37 18.31
C ASP A 257 -9.24 -18.06 18.46
N ASN A 258 -10.04 -19.10 18.30
CA ASN A 258 -11.48 -19.04 18.45
C ASN A 258 -11.85 -19.28 19.92
N VAL A 259 -11.99 -18.23 20.71
CA VAL A 259 -12.40 -18.35 22.13
C VAL A 259 -13.91 -18.50 22.29
N THR A 260 -14.67 -18.36 21.19
CA THR A 260 -16.13 -18.43 21.18
C THR A 260 -16.66 -19.86 21.42
N GLY A 261 -17.96 -19.96 21.73
CA GLY A 261 -18.66 -21.23 21.94
C GLY A 261 -19.08 -21.97 20.67
N SER A 262 -18.87 -21.38 19.49
CA SER A 262 -19.32 -21.88 18.18
C SER A 262 -18.16 -21.99 17.19
N THR A 263 -18.40 -22.69 16.09
CA THR A 263 -17.46 -22.77 14.97
C THR A 263 -17.49 -21.44 14.21
N LEU A 264 -16.32 -20.92 13.86
CA LEU A 264 -16.18 -19.77 12.96
C LEU A 264 -15.51 -20.20 11.66
N VAL A 265 -15.69 -19.43 10.60
CA VAL A 265 -15.12 -19.71 9.28
C VAL A 265 -14.33 -18.50 8.82
N ILE A 266 -13.05 -18.69 8.52
CA ILE A 266 -12.25 -17.67 7.84
C ILE A 266 -12.52 -17.80 6.34
N ARG A 267 -13.00 -16.73 5.73
CA ARG A 267 -13.39 -16.72 4.32
C ARG A 267 -12.18 -16.67 3.39
N SER A 268 -12.35 -17.29 2.23
CA SER A 268 -11.49 -17.06 1.07
C SER A 268 -11.41 -15.57 0.76
N GLY A 269 -10.23 -15.10 0.35
CA GLY A 269 -9.99 -13.67 0.08
C GLY A 269 -9.42 -12.88 1.26
N SER A 270 -9.34 -13.48 2.45
CA SER A 270 -8.55 -12.94 3.57
C SER A 270 -7.09 -12.77 3.16
N ASP A 271 -6.50 -11.63 3.46
CA ASP A 271 -5.17 -11.25 3.00
C ASP A 271 -4.12 -11.31 4.11
N PHE A 272 -2.90 -11.68 3.72
CA PHE A 272 -1.71 -11.60 4.54
C PHE A 272 -0.58 -10.98 3.71
N THR A 273 -0.07 -9.85 4.19
CA THR A 273 0.93 -9.05 3.53
C THR A 273 2.09 -8.72 4.46
N GLY A 274 3.26 -8.53 3.87
CA GLY A 274 4.42 -8.04 4.59
C GLY A 274 5.40 -7.32 3.69
N VAL A 275 6.04 -6.28 4.22
CA VAL A 275 7.05 -5.48 3.52
C VAL A 275 8.21 -5.15 4.45
N LEU A 276 9.44 -5.34 3.95
CA LEU A 276 10.66 -4.88 4.61
C LEU A 276 10.74 -3.35 4.55
N LEU A 277 10.81 -2.72 5.72
CA LEU A 277 10.95 -1.28 5.88
C LEU A 277 12.41 -0.83 5.89
N GLY A 278 13.29 -1.65 6.49
CA GLY A 278 14.71 -1.32 6.69
C GLY A 278 15.43 -2.37 7.51
N ILE A 279 16.76 -2.26 7.57
CA ILE A 279 17.68 -3.16 8.27
C ILE A 279 18.20 -2.48 9.53
#